data_AF-A0A3D1VQ51-F1
#
_entry.id   AF-A0A3D1VQ51-F1
#
_cell.length_a   1.000
_cell.length_b   1.000
_cell.length_c   1.000
_cell.angle_alpha   90.00
_cell.angle_beta   90.00
_cell.angle_gamma   90.00
#
_symmetry.space_group_name_H-M   'P 1'
#
loop_
_entity.id
_entity.type
_entity.pdbx_description
1 polymer ?
#
loop_
_entity_poly.entity_id
_entity_poly.type
_entity_poly.pdbx_seq_one_letter_code
_entity_poly.pdbx_strand_id
1 'polypeptide(L)'
;MQDAHTLAQAILQRDSRALARGISWLEDGHPDGPELMRELHKASRRARVIGITGSPGSGKSTLTDQWARHLLGQGQRVGILAIDPSSPFT
;
A
#
# COMPACT_ATOMS: atom_id res chain seq x y z
N MET A 1 -19.51 14.53 5.45
CA MET A 1 -19.22 13.47 4.47
C MET A 1 -17.74 13.57 4.17
N GLN A 2 -16.98 12.48 4.27
CA GLN A 2 -15.56 12.48 3.86
C GLN A 2 -15.53 12.50 2.33
N ASP A 3 -14.86 13.49 1.75
CA ASP A 3 -14.59 13.59 0.32
C ASP A 3 -13.16 13.10 0.01
N ALA A 4 -12.86 12.95 -1.28
CA ALA A 4 -11.54 12.52 -1.75
C ALA A 4 -10.39 13.37 -1.18
N HIS A 5 -10.59 14.69 -1.08
CA HIS A 5 -9.54 15.61 -0.61
C HIS A 5 -9.23 15.40 0.88
N THR A 6 -10.26 15.36 1.73
CA THR A 6 -10.10 15.14 3.18
C THR A 6 -9.46 13.79 3.46
N LEU A 7 -9.86 12.76 2.70
CA LEU A 7 -9.28 11.42 2.82
C LEU A 7 -7.81 11.39 2.38
N ALA A 8 -7.47 12.05 1.26
CA ALA A 8 -6.09 12.16 0.79
C ALA A 8 -5.19 12.84 1.83
N GLN A 9 -5.64 13.94 2.45
CA GLN A 9 -4.87 14.64 3.49
C GLN A 9 -4.60 13.74 4.70
N ALA A 10 -5.60 12.99 5.16
CA ALA A 10 -5.44 12.05 6.27
C ALA A 10 -4.42 10.94 5.93
N ILE A 11 -4.45 10.40 4.70
CA ILE A 11 -3.47 9.41 4.21
C ILE A 11 -2.05 10.01 4.23
N LEU A 12 -1.88 11.25 3.75
CA LEU A 12 -0.59 11.93 3.71
C LEU A 12 -0.04 12.24 5.11
N GLN A 13 -0.94 12.40 6.09
CA GLN A 13 -0.62 12.52 7.51
C GLN A 13 -0.38 11.15 8.20
N ARG A 14 -0.39 10.06 7.44
CA ARG A 14 -0.11 8.68 7.89
C ARG A 14 -1.19 8.10 8.81
N ASP A 15 -2.44 8.50 8.63
CA ASP A 15 -3.56 7.85 9.29
C ASP A 15 -3.80 6.45 8.66
N SER A 16 -3.67 5.40 9.48
CA SER A 16 -3.80 4.02 9.03
C SER A 16 -5.23 3.64 8.65
N ARG A 17 -6.23 4.23 9.29
CA ARG A 17 -7.66 4.00 8.97
C ARG A 17 -8.02 4.70 7.67
N ALA A 18 -7.48 5.90 7.44
CA ALA A 18 -7.63 6.61 6.17
C ALA A 18 -6.99 5.83 5.01
N LEU A 19 -5.79 5.27 5.21
CA LEU A 19 -5.13 4.43 4.20
C LEU A 19 -5.97 3.19 3.88
N ALA A 20 -6.44 2.46 4.89
CA ALA A 20 -7.30 1.30 4.70
C ALA A 20 -8.59 1.66 3.94
N ARG A 21 -9.24 2.77 4.31
CA ARG A 21 -10.43 3.28 3.62
C ARG A 21 -10.15 3.62 2.16
N GLY A 22 -9.02 4.27 1.88
CA GLY A 22 -8.60 4.63 0.54
C GLY A 22 -8.35 3.40 -0.34
N ILE A 23 -7.74 2.35 0.21
CA ILE A 23 -7.58 1.06 -0.48
C ILE A 23 -8.96 0.47 -0.82
N SER A 24 -9.87 0.38 0.16
CA SER A 24 -11.23 -0.13 -0.08
C SER A 24 -11.99 0.69 -1.14
N TRP A 25 -11.89 2.02 -1.12
CA TRP A 25 -12.53 2.86 -2.14
C TRP A 25 -12.05 2.53 -3.56
N LEU A 26 -10.76 2.23 -3.72
CA LEU A 26 -10.19 1.90 -5.02
C LEU A 26 -10.55 0.48 -5.46
N GLU A 27 -10.55 -0.48 -4.53
CA GLU A 27 -10.92 -1.87 -4.81
C GLU A 27 -12.42 -2.02 -5.13
N ASP A 28 -13.29 -1.28 -4.43
CA ASP A 28 -14.75 -1.34 -4.59
C ASP A 28 -15.26 -0.48 -5.77
N GLY A 29 -14.38 0.26 -6.46
CA GLY A 29 -14.77 1.17 -7.54
C GLY A 29 -15.60 2.37 -7.07
N HIS A 30 -15.34 2.89 -5.87
CA HIS A 30 -16.05 4.04 -5.30
C HIS A 30 -15.98 5.25 -6.26
N PRO A 31 -17.06 6.03 -6.45
CA PRO A 31 -17.11 7.14 -7.41
C PRO A 31 -15.99 8.18 -7.22
N ASP A 32 -15.57 8.42 -5.98
CA ASP A 32 -14.51 9.37 -5.64
C ASP A 32 -13.08 8.79 -5.74
N GLY A 33 -12.93 7.50 -6.03
CA GLY A 33 -11.63 6.82 -6.16
C GLY A 33 -10.68 7.49 -7.16
N PRO A 34 -11.13 7.86 -8.38
CA PRO A 34 -10.30 8.57 -9.36
C PRO A 34 -9.82 9.95 -8.89
N GLU A 35 -10.65 10.70 -8.14
CA GLU A 35 -10.23 11.98 -7.54
C GLU A 35 -9.22 11.75 -6.42
N LEU A 36 -9.46 10.77 -5.55
CA LEU A 36 -8.52 10.38 -4.49
C LEU A 36 -7.13 10.05 -5.05
N MET A 37 -7.07 9.27 -6.13
CA MET A 37 -5.81 8.95 -6.82
C MET A 37 -5.11 10.20 -7.36
N ARG A 38 -5.85 11.13 -7.98
CA ARG A 38 -5.28 12.39 -8.46
C ARG A 38 -4.70 13.23 -7.33
N GLU A 39 -5.41 13.35 -6.20
CA GLU A 39 -4.92 14.08 -5.04
C GLU A 39 -3.63 13.46 -4.48
N LEU A 40 -3.59 12.12 -4.33
CA LEU A 40 -2.40 11.41 -3.83
C LEU A 40 -1.21 11.52 -4.80
N HIS A 41 -1.46 11.50 -6.12
CA HIS A 41 -0.41 11.68 -7.13
C HIS A 41 0.27 13.05 -7.05
N LYS A 42 -0.45 14.12 -6.68
CA LYS A 42 0.14 15.47 -6.50
C LYS A 42 1.19 15.49 -5.40
N ALA A 43 1.00 14.69 -4.35
CA ALA A 43 1.89 14.62 -3.20
C ALA A 43 3.06 13.63 -3.40
N SER A 44 3.30 13.17 -4.64
CA SER A 44 4.20 12.05 -4.94
C SER A 44 5.54 12.13 -4.21
N ARG A 45 5.74 11.18 -3.31
CA ARG A 45 7.03 10.89 -2.67
C ARG A 45 7.61 9.65 -3.36
N ARG A 46 8.83 9.76 -3.88
CA ARG A 46 9.53 8.62 -4.48
C ARG A 46 9.83 7.58 -3.40
N ALA A 47 9.25 6.39 -3.54
CA ALA A 47 9.62 5.21 -2.76
C ALA A 47 10.44 4.26 -3.65
N ARG A 48 11.39 3.53 -3.06
CA ARG A 48 12.04 2.42 -3.76
C ARG A 48 11.11 1.22 -3.72
N VAL A 49 10.74 0.69 -4.88
CA VAL A 49 9.88 -0.49 -5.02
C VAL A 49 10.76 -1.69 -5.37
N ILE A 50 10.64 -2.78 -4.61
CA ILE A 50 11.46 -3.98 -4.77
C ILE A 50 10.54 -5.20 -4.80
N GLY A 51 10.63 -6.00 -5.86
CA GLY A 51 9.90 -7.26 -5.99
C GLY A 51 10.65 -8.42 -5.34
N ILE A 52 9.95 -9.21 -4.53
CA ILE A 52 10.48 -10.45 -3.93
C ILE A 52 9.69 -11.63 -4.49
N THR A 53 10.38 -12.59 -5.10
CA THR A 53 9.77 -13.78 -5.73
C THR A 53 10.56 -15.05 -5.40
N GLY A 54 10.01 -16.22 -5.72
CA GLY A 54 10.59 -17.53 -5.43
C GLY A 54 9.52 -18.61 -5.19
N SER A 55 9.92 -19.87 -5.34
CA SER A 55 9.03 -21.04 -5.20
C SER A 55 8.37 -21.15 -3.81
N PRO A 56 7.23 -21.85 -3.68
CA PRO A 56 6.66 -22.18 -2.36
C PRO A 56 7.72 -22.81 -1.44
N GLY A 57 7.76 -22.41 -0.18
CA GLY A 57 8.74 -22.91 0.79
C GLY A 57 10.16 -22.32 0.70
N SER A 58 10.48 -21.47 -0.28
CA SER A 58 11.83 -20.89 -0.43
C SER A 58 12.26 -19.87 0.66
N GLY A 59 11.42 -19.65 1.68
CA GLY A 59 11.73 -18.71 2.77
C GLY A 59 11.44 -17.24 2.46
N LYS A 60 10.71 -16.91 1.38
CA LYS A 60 10.34 -15.52 1.02
C LYS A 60 9.78 -14.73 2.20
N SER A 61 8.78 -15.27 2.91
CA SER A 61 8.14 -14.55 4.02
C SER A 61 9.10 -14.29 5.16
N THR A 62 9.99 -15.24 5.45
CA THR A 62 11.06 -15.08 6.45
C THR A 62 12.05 -13.98 6.04
N LEU A 63 12.48 -13.97 4.77
CA LEU A 63 13.35 -12.93 4.23
C LEU A 63 12.68 -11.55 4.30
N THR A 64 11.43 -11.45 3.84
CA THR A 64 10.66 -10.20 3.83
C THR A 64 10.48 -9.65 5.25
N ASP A 65 10.11 -10.49 6.23
CA ASP A 65 9.96 -10.06 7.64
C ASP A 65 11.28 -9.55 8.22
N GLN A 66 12.36 -10.33 8.10
CA GLN A 66 13.66 -9.93 8.65
C GLN A 66 14.20 -8.67 7.98
N TRP A 67 14.03 -8.54 6.66
CA TRP A 67 14.49 -7.36 5.94
C TRP A 67 13.68 -6.11 6.29
N ALA A 68 12.36 -6.23 6.42
CA ALA A 68 11.50 -5.14 6.87
C ALA A 68 11.93 -4.65 8.27
N ARG A 69 12.17 -5.57 9.21
CA ARG A 69 12.67 -5.23 10.56
C ARG A 69 14.02 -4.51 10.50
N HIS A 70 14.94 -4.96 9.66
CA HIS A 70 16.23 -4.30 9.48
C HIS A 70 16.07 -2.85 8.98
N LEU A 71 15.24 -2.63 7.96
CA LEU A 71 14.98 -1.29 7.41
C LEU A 71 14.28 -0.38 8.43
N LEU A 72 13.31 -0.91 9.17
CA LEU A 72 12.65 -0.19 10.28
C LEU A 72 13.67 0.20 11.36
N GLY A 73 14.62 -0.69 11.70
CA GLY A 73 15.72 -0.40 12.64
C GLY A 73 16.67 0.71 12.17
N GLN A 74 16.72 0.99 10.87
CA GLN A 74 17.44 2.13 10.29
C GLN A 74 16.59 3.42 10.24
N GLY A 75 15.38 3.43 10.82
CA GLY A 75 14.45 4.55 10.75
C GLY A 75 13.77 4.73 9.39
N GLN A 76 13.89 3.74 8.49
CA GLN A 76 13.17 3.78 7.21
C GLN A 76 11.69 3.43 7.42
N ARG A 77 10.87 3.80 6.44
CA ARG A 77 9.46 3.44 6.38
C ARG A 77 9.27 2.34 5.35
N VAL A 78 8.55 1.29 5.71
CA VAL A 78 8.35 0.10 4.87
C VAL A 78 6.85 -0.10 4.66
N GLY A 79 6.46 -0.34 3.40
CA GLY A 79 5.15 -0.87 3.03
C GLY A 79 5.34 -2.21 2.34
N ILE A 80 4.49 -3.19 2.67
CA ILE A 80 4.52 -4.53 2.06
C ILE A 80 3.19 -4.73 1.34
N LEU A 81 3.26 -5.00 0.04
CA LEU A 81 2.10 -5.39 -0.78
C LEU A 81 2.29 -6.85 -1.20
N ALA A 82 1.37 -7.71 -0.75
CA ALA A 82 1.33 -9.09 -1.19
C ALA A 82 0.50 -9.20 -2.47
N ILE A 83 1.05 -9.83 -3.51
CA ILE A 83 0.34 -10.14 -4.74
C ILE A 83 0.19 -11.66 -4.79
N ASP A 84 -1.05 -12.13 -4.64
CA ASP A 84 -1.38 -13.55 -4.74
C ASP A 84 -2.17 -13.79 -6.05
N PRO A 85 -1.59 -14.47 -7.05
CA PRO A 85 -2.29 -14.76 -8.29
C PRO A 85 -3.42 -15.80 -8.12
N SER A 86 -3.63 -16.35 -6.91
CA SER A 86 -4.69 -17.32 -6.66
C SER A 86 -6.07 -16.67 -6.47
N SER A 87 -6.69 -16.36 -7.61
CA SER A 87 -8.14 -16.49 -7.79
C SER A 87 -8.37 -16.78 -9.28
N PRO A 88 -8.79 -18.00 -9.65
CA PRO A 88 -9.33 -18.18 -10.99
C PRO A 88 -10.58 -17.30 -11.06
N PHE A 89 -10.50 -16.21 -11.81
CA PHE A 89 -11.71 -15.63 -12.39
C PHE A 89 -12.39 -16.79 -13.11
N THR A 90 -13.52 -17.23 -12.56
CA THR A 90 -14.42 -18.18 -13.22
C THR A 90 -15.41 -17.37 -14.03
#